data_AF-X1Q012-F1
#
_entry.id   AF-X1Q012-F1
#
_cell.length_a   1.000
_cell.length_b   1.000
_cell.length_c   1.000
_cell.angle_alpha   90.00
_cell.angle_beta   90.00
_cell.angle_gamma   90.00
#
_symmetry.space_group_name_H-M   'P 1'
#
loop_
_entity.id
_entity.type
_entity.pdbx_description
1 polymer ?
#
loop_
_entity_poly.entity_id
_entity_poly.type
_entity_poly.pdbx_seq_one_letter_code
_entity_poly.pdbx_strand_id
1 'polypeptide(L)'
;TDGIELARQCAEVISELPVLDPNGPEVLYSVYKESFLQRGLETCEVCGVTVNMGYWKITNAKLDQSIEVPEILNHYMEHGSFSYSGDVHEKGRIDVAVLVKILEMPRRCGDLGTIYLPGDLNEDCRVDIDDLAAFVERWLEHTDPNQG
;
A
#
# COMPACT_ATOMS: atom_id res chain seq x y z
N THR A 1 12.97 4.49 -7.47
CA THR A 1 13.08 4.02 -6.07
C THR A 1 11.74 3.50 -5.66
N ASP A 2 11.66 2.21 -5.38
CA ASP A 2 10.41 1.48 -5.13
C ASP A 2 9.61 2.06 -3.95
N GLY A 3 10.28 2.74 -3.01
CA GLY A 3 9.62 3.39 -1.87
C GLY A 3 8.55 4.44 -2.22
N ILE A 4 8.62 5.10 -3.38
CA ILE A 4 7.60 6.07 -3.82
C ILE A 4 6.29 5.34 -4.15
N GLU A 5 6.40 4.27 -4.93
CA GLU A 5 5.23 3.51 -5.37
C GLU A 5 4.61 2.75 -4.19
N LEU A 6 5.44 2.16 -3.32
CA LEU A 6 4.95 1.49 -2.10
C LEU A 6 4.12 2.43 -1.23
N ALA A 7 4.57 3.67 -1.06
CA ALA A 7 3.84 4.67 -0.27
C ALA A 7 2.47 4.96 -0.88
N ARG A 8 2.39 5.15 -2.21
CA ARG A 8 1.10 5.38 -2.89
C ARG A 8 0.16 4.19 -2.75
N GLN A 9 0.68 2.98 -2.92
CA GLN A 9 -0.10 1.76 -2.73
C GLN A 9 -0.58 1.63 -1.28
N CYS A 10 0.24 1.93 -0.28
CA CYS A 10 -0.21 1.99 1.11
C CYS A 10 -1.36 3.00 1.29
N ALA A 11 -1.25 4.22 0.73
CA ALA A 11 -2.31 5.21 0.82
C ALA A 11 -3.63 4.75 0.18
N GLU A 12 -3.57 4.17 -1.02
CA GLU A 12 -4.73 3.59 -1.71
C GLU A 12 -5.39 2.51 -0.85
N VAL A 13 -4.58 1.56 -0.36
CA VAL A 13 -5.04 0.47 0.49
C VAL A 13 -5.68 0.98 1.79
N ILE A 14 -5.08 1.99 2.43
CA ILE A 14 -5.65 2.62 3.64
C ILE A 14 -6.98 3.29 3.32
N SER A 15 -7.11 3.96 2.18
CA SER A 15 -8.35 4.64 1.78
C SER A 15 -9.54 3.68 1.67
N GLU A 16 -9.29 2.47 1.17
CA GLU A 16 -10.28 1.41 0.95
C GLU A 16 -10.62 0.59 2.20
N LEU A 17 -9.85 0.71 3.29
CA LEU A 17 -10.11 -0.05 4.52
C LEU A 17 -11.51 0.27 5.08
N PRO A 18 -12.24 -0.75 5.58
CA PRO A 18 -13.51 -0.52 6.26
C PRO A 18 -13.28 0.36 7.49
N VAL A 19 -14.11 1.39 7.63
CA VAL A 19 -14.14 2.24 8.82
C VAL A 19 -15.03 1.57 9.86
N LEU A 20 -14.48 1.34 11.05
CA LEU A 20 -15.27 0.82 12.16
C LEU A 20 -16.23 1.91 12.67
N ASP A 21 -17.52 1.65 12.57
CA ASP A 21 -18.57 2.46 13.20
C ASP A 21 -18.91 1.87 14.58
N PRO A 22 -18.62 2.56 15.68
CA PRO A 22 -18.93 2.07 17.03
C PRO A 22 -20.43 1.90 17.30
N ASN A 23 -21.31 2.49 16.47
CA ASN A 23 -22.76 2.32 16.55
C ASN A 23 -23.32 1.42 15.43
N GLY A 24 -22.44 0.91 14.57
CA GLY A 24 -22.80 0.03 13.46
C GLY A 24 -23.12 -1.39 13.91
N PRO A 25 -23.63 -2.24 13.00
CA PRO A 25 -23.71 -3.67 13.26
C PRO A 25 -22.31 -4.23 13.55
N GLU A 26 -22.21 -5.23 14.42
CA GLU A 26 -20.95 -5.89 14.72
C GLU A 26 -20.46 -6.64 13.46
N VAL A 27 -19.45 -6.09 12.79
CA VAL A 27 -18.84 -6.70 11.62
C VAL A 27 -17.40 -7.10 11.93
N LEU A 28 -17.09 -8.38 11.75
CA LEU A 28 -15.76 -8.95 11.95
C LEU A 28 -14.89 -8.75 10.71
N TYR A 29 -14.33 -7.55 10.55
CA TYR A 29 -13.30 -7.29 9.55
C TYR A 29 -11.94 -7.78 10.06
N SER A 30 -11.14 -8.41 9.19
CA SER A 30 -9.77 -8.81 9.56
C SER A 30 -8.80 -7.63 9.64
N VAL A 31 -8.99 -6.63 8.79
CA VAL A 31 -8.23 -5.37 8.79
C VAL A 31 -9.21 -4.22 8.64
N TYR A 32 -9.14 -3.25 9.54
CA TYR A 32 -10.05 -2.09 9.58
C TYR A 32 -9.35 -0.84 10.11
N LYS A 33 -10.00 0.31 9.97
CA LYS A 33 -9.51 1.60 10.50
C LYS A 33 -10.54 2.29 11.38
N GLU A 34 -10.06 3.02 12.37
CA GLU A 34 -10.84 3.85 13.29
C GLU A 34 -10.36 5.30 13.19
N SER A 35 -11.29 6.26 13.16
CA SER A 35 -10.97 7.69 13.07
C SER A 35 -10.82 8.31 14.46
N PHE A 36 -9.68 8.94 14.73
CA PHE A 36 -9.43 9.73 15.94
C PHE A 36 -9.21 11.19 15.54
N LEU A 37 -10.31 11.86 15.18
CA LEU A 37 -10.29 13.26 14.81
C LEU A 37 -9.88 14.14 15.99
N GLN A 38 -9.04 15.14 15.71
CA GLN A 38 -8.60 16.11 16.70
C GLN A 38 -8.96 17.53 16.26
N ARG A 39 -9.01 18.45 17.22
CA ARG A 39 -9.34 19.85 16.95
C ARG A 39 -8.11 20.57 16.42
N GLY A 40 -8.07 20.78 15.11
CA GLY A 40 -7.07 21.59 14.42
C GLY A 40 -6.81 21.03 13.03
N LEU A 41 -5.89 21.67 12.34
CA LEU A 41 -5.60 21.41 10.94
C LEU A 41 -4.09 21.46 10.70
N GLU A 42 -3.61 20.64 9.78
CA GLU A 42 -2.22 20.64 9.33
C GLU A 42 -2.15 20.86 7.83
N THR A 43 -1.17 21.66 7.39
CA THR A 43 -1.00 21.99 5.98
C THR A 43 0.12 21.17 5.37
N CYS A 44 -0.16 20.51 4.25
CA CYS A 44 0.85 19.79 3.49
C CYS A 44 1.79 20.76 2.79
N GLU A 45 3.10 20.66 3.06
CA GLU A 45 4.11 21.50 2.40
C GLU A 45 4.32 21.15 0.91
N VAL A 46 3.89 19.95 0.49
CA VAL A 46 4.06 19.46 -0.88
C VAL A 46 3.04 20.09 -1.84
N CYS A 47 1.78 20.19 -1.41
CA CYS A 47 0.68 20.64 -2.29
C CYS A 47 -0.23 21.73 -1.69
N GLY A 48 -0.05 22.10 -0.43
CA GLY A 48 -0.82 23.14 0.25
C GLY A 48 -2.20 22.72 0.76
N VAL A 49 -2.61 21.45 0.57
CA VAL A 49 -3.87 20.94 1.11
C VAL A 49 -3.81 20.89 2.63
N THR A 50 -4.93 21.24 3.26
CA THR A 50 -5.08 21.20 4.70
C THR A 50 -5.90 19.97 5.11
N VAL A 51 -5.39 19.19 6.07
CA VAL A 51 -6.02 17.97 6.60
C VAL A 51 -6.26 18.09 8.11
N ASN A 52 -7.09 17.21 8.68
CA ASN A 52 -7.30 17.18 10.12
C ASN A 52 -6.01 16.81 10.86
N MET A 53 -5.76 17.36 12.04
CA MET A 53 -4.61 16.97 12.89
C MET A 53 -4.85 15.67 13.68
N GLY A 54 -5.80 14.85 13.24
CA GLY A 54 -6.11 13.56 13.84
C GLY A 54 -5.26 12.45 13.24
N TYR A 55 -5.64 11.22 13.57
CA TYR A 55 -5.01 10.02 13.01
C TYR A 55 -6.03 8.93 12.76
N TRP A 56 -5.66 8.02 11.87
CA TRP A 56 -6.31 6.73 11.68
C TRP A 56 -5.58 5.69 12.52
N LYS A 57 -6.31 4.97 13.37
CA LYS A 57 -5.80 3.75 13.97
C LYS A 57 -6.17 2.58 13.07
N ILE A 58 -5.17 1.92 12.49
CA ILE A 58 -5.35 0.76 11.63
C ILE A 58 -5.06 -0.48 12.44
N THR A 59 -6.00 -1.43 12.44
CA THR A 59 -5.90 -2.67 13.22
C THR A 59 -6.01 -3.87 12.29
N ASN A 60 -5.07 -4.81 12.42
CA ASN A 60 -5.19 -6.16 11.86
C ASN A 60 -5.49 -7.15 13.00
N ALA A 61 -6.74 -7.60 13.08
CA ALA A 61 -7.23 -8.48 14.12
C ALA A 61 -6.64 -9.90 14.05
N LYS A 62 -6.21 -10.37 12.87
CA LYS A 62 -5.56 -11.69 12.74
C LYS A 62 -4.16 -11.68 13.36
N LEU A 63 -3.48 -10.54 13.28
CA LEU A 63 -2.11 -10.37 13.79
C LEU A 63 -2.06 -9.87 15.23
N ASP A 64 -3.20 -9.41 15.78
CA ASP A 64 -3.27 -8.67 17.05
C ASP A 64 -2.30 -7.47 17.08
N GLN A 65 -2.26 -6.73 15.96
CA GLN A 65 -1.38 -5.57 15.80
C GLN A 65 -2.17 -4.36 15.31
N SER A 66 -1.74 -3.17 15.75
CA SER A 66 -2.27 -1.90 15.26
C SER A 66 -1.16 -0.87 15.06
N ILE A 67 -1.42 0.10 14.20
CA ILE A 67 -0.53 1.24 13.93
C ILE A 67 -1.36 2.51 13.79
N GLU A 68 -0.83 3.61 14.32
CA GLU A 68 -1.43 4.93 14.19
C GLU A 68 -0.79 5.66 13.00
N VAL A 69 -1.64 6.16 12.12
CA VAL A 69 -1.26 6.87 10.90
C VAL A 69 -1.86 8.27 10.98
N PRO A 70 -1.06 9.32 11.26
CA PRO A 70 -1.53 10.69 11.19
C PRO A 70 -2.16 10.99 9.83
N GLU A 71 -3.24 11.76 9.80
CA GLU A 71 -3.92 12.15 8.55
C GLU A 71 -2.95 12.86 7.58
N ILE A 72 -2.07 13.71 8.12
CA ILE A 72 -1.01 14.37 7.34
C ILE A 72 -0.02 13.37 6.75
N LEU A 73 0.37 12.34 7.50
CA LEU A 73 1.22 11.29 6.97
C LEU A 73 0.51 10.51 5.87
N ASN A 74 -0.77 10.16 6.06
CA ASN A 74 -1.54 9.45 5.05
C ASN A 74 -1.57 10.25 3.73
N HIS A 75 -1.76 11.56 3.81
CA HIS A 75 -1.70 12.44 2.65
C HIS A 75 -0.30 12.52 2.02
N TYR A 76 0.78 12.51 2.81
CA TYR A 76 2.15 12.41 2.27
C TYR A 76 2.42 11.08 1.54
N MET A 77 1.77 10.00 1.94
CA MET A 77 1.87 8.71 1.25
C MET A 77 1.23 8.76 -0.15
N GLU A 78 0.18 9.58 -0.36
CA GLU A 78 -0.38 9.84 -1.71
C GLU A 78 0.64 10.54 -2.64
N HIS A 79 1.53 11.36 -2.07
CA HIS A 79 2.66 11.95 -2.79
C HIS A 79 3.84 10.98 -2.96
N GLY A 80 3.79 9.81 -2.33
CA GLY A 80 4.83 8.79 -2.38
C GLY A 80 5.88 8.90 -1.28
N SER A 81 5.53 9.44 -0.10
CA SER A 81 6.46 9.59 1.02
C SER A 81 5.94 8.94 2.31
N PHE A 82 6.80 8.14 2.95
CA PHE A 82 6.59 7.63 4.32
C PHE A 82 7.09 8.59 5.42
N SER A 83 7.74 9.68 5.02
CA SER A 83 8.14 10.77 5.90
C SER A 83 7.21 11.94 5.69
N TYR A 84 6.91 12.69 6.74
CA TYR A 84 6.04 13.85 6.70
C TYR A 84 6.59 14.99 7.54
N SER A 85 6.09 16.19 7.25
CA SER A 85 6.30 17.41 8.03
C SER A 85 4.91 17.96 8.34
N GLY A 86 4.60 18.11 9.61
CA GLY A 86 3.35 18.69 10.09
C GLY A 86 3.64 19.80 11.09
N ASP A 87 2.77 20.82 11.11
CA ASP A 87 2.87 21.92 12.06
C ASP A 87 2.57 21.46 13.51
N VAL A 88 1.83 20.36 13.66
CA VAL A 88 1.41 19.82 14.97
C VAL A 88 2.14 18.52 15.29
N HIS A 89 2.23 17.59 14.34
CA HIS A 89 2.91 16.31 14.53
C HIS A 89 4.43 16.37 14.26
N GLU A 90 4.97 17.57 14.03
CA GLU A 90 6.38 17.81 13.69
C GLU A 90 6.82 16.96 12.48
N LYS A 91 8.12 16.66 12.39
CA LYS A 91 8.67 15.79 11.35
C LYS A 91 8.72 14.36 11.83
N GLY A 92 8.13 13.46 11.07
CA GLY A 92 8.07 12.04 11.42
C GLY A 92 8.30 11.12 10.24
N ARG A 93 8.53 9.85 10.55
CA ARG A 93 8.52 8.75 9.57
C ARG A 93 7.86 7.54 10.20
N ILE A 94 6.92 6.93 9.48
CA ILE A 94 6.25 5.74 9.96
C ILE A 94 7.16 4.51 9.88
N ASP A 95 6.92 3.54 10.76
CA ASP A 95 7.52 2.22 10.63
C ASP A 95 6.88 1.50 9.44
N VAL A 96 7.55 1.60 8.30
CA VAL A 96 7.11 1.02 7.03
C VAL A 96 6.94 -0.49 7.13
N ALA A 97 7.82 -1.19 7.86
CA ALA A 97 7.76 -2.65 7.97
C ALA A 97 6.53 -3.10 8.76
N VAL A 98 6.18 -2.37 9.83
CA VAL A 98 4.95 -2.62 10.59
C VAL A 98 3.72 -2.29 9.76
N LEU A 99 3.74 -1.16 9.03
CA LEU A 99 2.62 -0.75 8.18
C LEU A 99 2.30 -1.79 7.12
N VAL A 100 3.28 -2.20 6.29
CA VAL A 100 3.05 -3.17 5.21
C VAL A 100 2.57 -4.52 5.75
N LYS A 101 3.07 -4.93 6.92
CA LYS A 101 2.65 -6.16 7.60
C LYS A 101 1.18 -6.08 8.04
N ILE A 102 0.78 -4.99 8.70
CA ILE A 102 -0.60 -4.78 9.15
C ILE A 102 -1.56 -4.72 7.96
N LEU A 103 -1.15 -4.08 6.87
CA LEU A 103 -1.93 -3.96 5.64
C LEU A 103 -1.98 -5.24 4.80
N GLU A 104 -1.30 -6.31 5.22
CA GLU A 104 -1.18 -7.59 4.49
C GLU A 104 -0.68 -7.39 3.04
N MET A 105 0.24 -6.45 2.83
CA MET A 105 0.77 -6.14 1.49
C MET A 105 1.85 -7.14 1.05
N PRO A 106 1.96 -7.42 -0.28
CA PRO A 106 1.10 -6.95 -1.38
C PRO A 106 -0.31 -7.57 -1.33
N ARG A 107 -1.35 -6.81 -1.68
CA ARG A 107 -2.76 -7.28 -1.60
C ARG A 107 -3.31 -7.73 -2.96
N ARG A 108 -2.84 -7.13 -4.04
CA ARG A 108 -3.27 -7.40 -5.41
C ARG A 108 -2.08 -7.90 -6.21
N CYS A 109 -2.38 -8.68 -7.25
CA CYS A 109 -1.39 -9.03 -8.25
C CYS A 109 -0.79 -7.77 -8.87
N GLY A 110 0.53 -7.73 -9.05
CA GLY A 110 1.23 -6.58 -9.62
C GLY A 110 1.52 -5.45 -8.64
N ASP A 111 1.04 -5.53 -7.39
CA ASP A 111 1.44 -4.59 -6.34
C ASP A 111 2.95 -4.70 -6.08
N LEU A 112 3.55 -3.64 -5.56
CA LEU A 112 4.98 -3.63 -5.30
C LEU A 112 5.31 -4.64 -4.18
N GLY A 113 6.31 -5.48 -4.44
CA GLY A 113 6.66 -6.60 -3.57
C GLY A 113 5.88 -7.88 -3.87
N THR A 114 5.04 -7.90 -4.92
CA THR A 114 4.48 -9.15 -5.45
C THR A 114 5.60 -10.13 -5.77
N ILE A 115 5.51 -11.33 -5.22
CA ILE A 115 6.38 -12.45 -5.56
C ILE A 115 5.64 -13.30 -6.56
N TYR A 116 6.01 -13.19 -7.84
CA TYR A 116 5.45 -14.03 -8.90
C TYR A 116 5.90 -15.48 -8.72
N LEU A 117 5.03 -16.41 -9.13
CA LEU A 117 5.36 -17.83 -9.11
C LEU A 117 6.51 -18.09 -10.09
N PRO A 118 7.43 -19.04 -9.82
CA PRO A 118 8.56 -19.28 -10.74
C PRO A 118 8.16 -19.65 -12.18
N GLY A 119 6.92 -20.11 -12.40
CA GLY A 119 6.37 -20.42 -13.73
C GLY A 119 5.45 -19.36 -14.32
N ASP A 120 5.24 -18.25 -13.60
CA ASP A 120 4.51 -17.07 -14.07
C ASP A 120 5.50 -16.19 -14.83
N LEU A 121 5.57 -16.39 -16.13
CA LEU A 121 6.57 -15.83 -17.03
C LEU A 121 6.12 -14.49 -17.62
N ASN A 122 4.82 -14.20 -17.60
CA ASN A 122 4.23 -12.95 -18.07
C ASN A 122 3.86 -11.97 -16.92
N GLU A 123 4.06 -12.38 -15.66
CA GLU A 123 3.85 -11.60 -14.44
C GLU A 123 2.37 -11.21 -14.21
N ASP A 124 1.43 -12.11 -14.51
CA ASP A 124 -0.01 -11.90 -14.32
C ASP A 124 -0.60 -12.58 -13.06
N CYS A 125 0.28 -13.12 -12.22
CA CYS A 125 -0.01 -13.88 -10.99
C CYS A 125 -0.75 -15.19 -11.19
N ARG A 126 -0.70 -15.74 -12.40
CA ARG A 126 -1.22 -17.07 -12.72
C ARG A 126 -0.09 -17.89 -13.34
N VAL A 127 -0.33 -19.20 -13.38
CA VAL A 127 0.51 -20.11 -14.17
C VAL A 127 -0.45 -20.83 -15.10
N ASP A 128 -0.56 -20.36 -16.33
CA ASP A 128 -1.48 -20.89 -17.32
C ASP A 128 -0.89 -20.91 -18.74
N ILE A 129 -1.75 -20.89 -19.76
CA ILE A 129 -1.31 -21.03 -21.15
C ILE A 129 -0.64 -19.78 -21.69
N ASP A 130 -0.91 -18.62 -21.09
CA ASP A 130 -0.30 -17.36 -21.49
C ASP A 130 1.20 -17.34 -21.10
N ASP A 131 1.58 -18.03 -20.02
CA ASP A 131 2.98 -18.28 -19.68
C ASP A 131 3.68 -19.20 -20.68
N LEU A 132 2.98 -20.23 -21.16
CA LEU A 132 3.51 -21.10 -22.21
C LEU A 132 3.71 -20.31 -23.51
N ALA A 133 2.80 -19.40 -23.85
CA ALA A 133 2.96 -18.51 -25.00
C ALA A 133 4.20 -17.62 -24.83
N ALA A 134 4.35 -16.96 -23.68
CA ALA A 134 5.51 -16.13 -23.36
C ALA A 134 6.84 -16.92 -23.43
N PHE A 135 6.83 -18.19 -23.01
CA PHE A 135 7.99 -19.08 -23.15
C PHE A 135 8.32 -19.37 -24.62
N VAL A 136 7.32 -19.75 -25.42
CA VAL A 136 7.51 -20.11 -26.84
C VAL A 136 7.99 -18.91 -27.65
N GLU A 137 7.46 -17.71 -27.39
CA GLU A 137 7.91 -16.47 -28.05
C GLU A 137 9.40 -16.22 -27.81
N ARG A 138 9.84 -16.24 -26.55
CA ARG A 138 11.25 -16.05 -26.17
C ARG A 138 12.18 -17.12 -26.74
N TRP A 139 11.70 -18.37 -26.85
CA TRP A 139 12.47 -19.45 -27.48
C TRP A 139 12.62 -19.19 -28.98
N LEU A 140 11.54 -18.87 -29.69
CA LEU A 140 11.58 -18.65 -31.13
C LEU A 140 12.50 -17.48 -31.53
N GLU A 141 12.61 -16.44 -30.69
CA GLU A 141 13.56 -15.33 -30.87
C GLU A 141 15.02 -15.79 -31.00
N HIS A 142 15.41 -16.89 -30.35
CA HIS A 142 16.79 -17.41 -30.32
C HIS A 142 17.05 -18.56 -31.30
N THR A 143 16.16 -18.76 -32.28
CA THR A 143 16.28 -19.85 -33.25
C THR A 143 16.58 -19.40 -34.67
N ASP A 144 16.82 -18.11 -34.93
CA ASP A 144 17.24 -17.65 -36.25
C ASP A 144 18.70 -18.08 -36.53
N PRO A 145 18.94 -19.02 -37.47
CA PRO A 145 20.28 -19.49 -37.76
C PRO A 145 21.15 -18.46 -38.51
N ASN A 146 20.61 -17.27 -38.86
CA ASN A 146 21.34 -16.22 -39.58
C ASN A 146 21.93 -15.12 -38.68
N GLN A 147 21.84 -15.23 -37.35
CA GLN A 147 22.58 -14.35 -36.42
C GLN A 147 23.94 -14.95 -36.01
N GLY A 148 24.76 -15.30 -37.00
CA GLY A 148 26.15 -15.76 -36.85
C GLY A 148 27.14 -14.88 -37.58
#